data_AF-A0A7D4ULJ6-F1
#
_entry.id   AF-A0A7D4ULJ6-F1
#
_cell.length_a   1.000
_cell.length_b   1.000
_cell.length_c   1.000
_cell.angle_alpha   90.00
_cell.angle_beta   90.00
_cell.angle_gamma   90.00
#
_symmetry.space_group_name_H-M   'P 1'
#
loop_
_entity.id
_entity.type
_entity.pdbx_description
1 polymer ?
#
loop_
_entity_poly.entity_id
_entity_poly.type
_entity_poly.pdbx_seq_one_letter_code
_entity_poly.pdbx_strand_id
1 'polypeptide(L)' 'MKKYIIIASCTLLTFVAACGNTYQQKTTPATKAKNAKQYTCTMHPEVLKNEPGLCPKCGMELVEKTNK' A
#
# COMPACT_ATOMS: atom_id res chain seq x y z
N MET A 1 40.51 -32.02 1.69
CA MET A 1 40.53 -32.43 3.12
C MET A 1 40.67 -31.24 4.08
N LYS A 2 41.61 -30.30 3.89
CA LYS A 2 41.71 -29.09 4.74
C LYS A 2 40.85 -27.89 4.30
N LYS A 3 40.17 -27.97 3.14
CA LYS A 3 39.28 -26.91 2.62
C LYS A 3 37.84 -26.96 3.17
N TYR A 4 37.45 -28.04 3.84
CA TYR A 4 36.11 -28.19 4.46
C TYR A 4 36.06 -27.68 5.92
N ILE A 5 37.22 -27.32 6.50
CA ILE A 5 37.30 -26.79 7.87
C ILE A 5 36.82 -25.33 7.95
N ILE A 6 36.92 -24.57 6.85
CA ILE A 6 36.43 -23.18 6.75
C ILE A 6 34.93 -23.11 6.39
N ILE A 7 34.36 -24.21 5.90
CA ILE A 7 32.94 -24.28 5.45
C ILE A 7 32.01 -24.60 6.64
N ALA A 8 32.55 -25.17 7.73
CA ALA A 8 31.80 -25.55 8.93
C ALA A 8 31.45 -24.37 9.87
N SER A 9 32.07 -23.19 9.70
CA SER A 9 31.80 -22.01 10.52
C SER A 9 30.78 -21.05 9.89
N CYS A 10 30.53 -21.13 8.58
CA CYS A 10 29.64 -20.21 7.85
C CYS A 10 28.19 -20.69 7.79
N THR A 11 27.92 -21.97 8.12
CA THR A 11 26.56 -22.54 8.15
C THR A 11 25.82 -22.31 9.47
N LEU A 12 26.42 -21.59 10.43
CA LEU A 12 25.78 -21.26 11.73
C LEU A 12 25.14 -19.86 11.77
N LEU A 13 25.18 -19.10 10.68
CA LEU A 13 24.44 -17.83 10.51
C LEU A 13 22.97 -18.03 10.10
N THR A 14 22.47 -19.26 10.10
CA THR A 14 21.04 -19.60 9.95
C THR A 14 20.28 -19.43 11.29
N PHE A 15 20.40 -18.25 11.91
CA PHE A 15 19.69 -17.93 13.16
C PHE A 15 19.25 -16.46 13.21
N VAL A 16 18.41 -16.05 12.24
CA VAL A 16 17.46 -14.94 12.46
C VAL A 16 16.09 -15.41 12.01
N ALA A 17 15.52 -16.33 12.79
CA ALA A 17 14.08 -16.56 12.88
C ALA A 17 13.61 -15.91 14.19
N ALA A 18 13.37 -14.60 14.15
CA ALA A 18 12.67 -13.87 15.19
C ALA A 18 11.64 -12.97 14.49
N CYS A 19 10.38 -13.12 14.89
CA CYS A 19 9.19 -12.56 14.28
C CYS A 19 9.30 -11.07 13.94
N GLY A 20 8.98 -10.74 12.69
CA GLY A 20 8.86 -9.37 12.21
C GLY A 20 8.19 -9.37 10.85
N ASN A 21 6.86 -9.49 10.87
CA ASN A 21 5.98 -9.38 9.71
C ASN A 21 6.24 -8.08 8.93
N THR A 22 6.01 -8.14 7.61
CA THR A 22 5.63 -7.04 6.73
C THR A 22 6.62 -5.88 6.56
N TYR A 23 7.41 -5.92 5.49
CA TYR A 23 7.70 -4.71 4.70
C TYR A 23 7.53 -5.02 3.21
N GLN A 24 6.29 -5.37 2.89
CA GLN A 24 5.73 -5.29 1.55
C GLN A 24 5.46 -3.81 1.23
N GLN A 25 5.62 -3.50 -0.07
CA GLN A 25 5.00 -2.38 -0.77
C GLN A 25 5.73 -1.03 -0.70
N LYS A 26 6.86 -1.02 -1.40
CA LYS A 26 7.29 0.13 -2.19
C LYS A 26 6.13 0.61 -3.07
N THR A 27 5.75 1.85 -2.87
CA THR A 27 4.72 2.63 -3.58
C THR A 27 4.81 2.43 -5.10
N THR A 28 3.94 1.60 -5.64
CA THR A 28 3.57 1.63 -7.04
C THR A 28 2.05 1.70 -7.06
N PRO A 29 1.42 2.88 -7.25
CA PRO A 29 0.02 2.92 -7.61
C PRO A 29 -0.09 2.31 -9.01
N ALA A 30 -0.27 0.99 -9.05
CA ALA A 30 -0.73 0.30 -10.24
C ALA A 30 -2.11 0.87 -10.53
N THR A 31 -2.17 1.76 -11.53
CA THR A 31 -3.39 2.33 -12.07
C THR A 31 -4.24 1.20 -12.64
N LYS A 32 -5.04 0.56 -11.77
CA LYS A 32 -6.16 -0.28 -12.19
C LYS A 32 -7.16 0.64 -12.85
N ALA A 33 -7.04 0.77 -14.17
CA ALA A 33 -8.07 1.30 -15.04
C ALA A 33 -9.30 0.37 -14.95
N LYS A 34 -10.13 0.59 -13.93
CA LYS A 34 -11.46 0.01 -13.81
C LYS A 34 -12.38 1.17 -13.48
N ASN A 35 -13.11 1.67 -14.48
CA ASN A 35 -14.17 2.68 -14.38
C ASN A 35 -13.94 3.66 -13.23
N ALA A 36 -13.19 4.74 -13.48
CA ALA A 36 -12.84 5.72 -12.45
C ALA A 36 -14.12 6.35 -11.88
N LYS A 37 -14.64 5.76 -10.80
CA LYS A 37 -15.70 6.32 -9.98
C LYS A 37 -15.14 7.59 -9.39
N GLN A 38 -15.71 8.72 -9.79
CA GLN A 38 -15.37 10.00 -9.18
C GLN A 38 -16.21 10.16 -7.93
N TYR A 39 -15.65 10.74 -6.89
CA TYR A 39 -16.32 11.05 -5.63
C TYR A 39 -16.21 12.54 -5.37
N THR A 40 -17.27 13.14 -4.86
CA THR A 40 -17.37 14.58 -4.61
C THR A 40 -17.99 14.87 -3.25
N CYS A 41 -17.69 16.02 -2.66
CA CYS A 41 -18.33 16.45 -1.41
C CYS A 41 -19.55 17.31 -1.73
N THR A 42 -20.68 17.02 -1.10
CA THR A 42 -21.95 17.78 -1.28
C THR A 42 -21.83 19.25 -0.86
N MET A 43 -20.95 19.56 0.10
CA MET A 43 -20.68 20.93 0.55
C MET A 43 -19.51 21.60 -0.20
N HIS A 44 -18.61 20.80 -0.76
CA HIS A 44 -17.39 21.28 -1.42
C HIS A 44 -17.22 20.59 -2.79
N PRO A 45 -17.97 21.01 -3.82
CA PRO A 45 -17.98 20.34 -5.14
C PRO A 45 -16.63 20.38 -5.87
N GLU A 46 -15.74 21.28 -5.47
CA GLU A 46 -14.34 21.36 -5.94
C GLU A 46 -13.50 20.15 -5.51
N VAL A 47 -13.90 19.46 -4.45
CA VAL A 47 -13.20 18.27 -3.98
C VAL A 47 -13.60 17.10 -4.87
N LEU A 48 -12.70 16.66 -5.73
CA LEU A 48 -12.84 15.47 -6.54
C LEU A 48 -11.80 14.42 -6.13
N LYS A 49 -12.27 13.22 -5.80
CA LYS A 49 -11.41 12.05 -5.52
C LYS A 49 -11.79 10.89 -6.42
N ASN A 50 -10.84 9.99 -6.65
CA ASN A 50 -11.07 8.76 -7.41
C ASN A 50 -11.36 7.56 -6.49
N GLU A 51 -11.52 7.81 -5.19
CA GLU A 51 -11.64 6.83 -4.13
C GLU A 51 -12.67 7.30 -3.11
N PRO A 52 -13.43 6.37 -2.47
CA PRO A 52 -14.31 6.71 -1.35
C PRO A 52 -13.50 7.16 -0.14
N GLY A 53 -14.08 8.00 0.70
CA GLY A 53 -13.43 8.48 1.92
C GLY A 53 -14.05 9.76 2.46
N LEU A 54 -13.31 10.47 3.31
CA LEU A 54 -13.76 11.72 3.91
C LEU A 54 -13.23 12.95 3.15
N CYS A 55 -14.03 14.00 3.12
CA CYS A 55 -13.70 15.29 2.57
C CYS A 55 -12.62 15.98 3.42
N PRO A 56 -11.50 16.42 2.85
CA PRO A 56 -10.43 17.07 3.60
C PRO A 56 -10.79 18.49 4.08
N LYS A 57 -11.87 19.09 3.57
CA LYS A 57 -12.33 20.43 3.98
C LYS A 57 -13.29 20.39 5.18
N CYS A 58 -14.19 19.42 5.24
CA CYS A 58 -15.23 19.34 6.29
C CYS A 58 -15.31 18.01 7.04
N GLY A 59 -14.53 17.00 6.65
CA GLY A 59 -14.54 15.69 7.30
C GLY A 59 -15.77 14.82 7.02
N MET A 60 -16.71 15.26 6.18
CA MET A 60 -17.88 14.47 5.79
C MET A 60 -17.53 13.43 4.71
N GLU A 61 -18.30 12.35 4.62
CA GLU A 61 -18.13 11.32 3.58
C GLU A 61 -18.33 11.88 2.15
N LEU A 62 -17.47 11.44 1.24
CA LEU A 62 -17.55 11.77 -0.18
C LEU A 62 -18.57 10.88 -0.88
N VAL A 63 -19.42 11.47 -1.71
CA VAL A 63 -20.47 10.76 -2.46
C VAL A 63 -20.01 10.44 -3.89
N GLU A 64 -20.40 9.29 -4.43
CA GLU A 64 -20.06 8.90 -5.80
C GLU A 64 -20.75 9.82 -6.82
N LYS A 65 -19.94 10.49 -7.63
CA LYS A 65 -20.33 11.31 -8.77
C LYS A 65 -20.48 10.41 -9.99
N THR A 66 -21.70 9.94 -10.22
CA THR A 66 -22.06 9.26 -11.47
C THR A 66 -22.19 10.29 -12.59
N ASN A 67 -21.42 10.11 -13.67
CA ASN A 67 -21.55 10.89 -14.89
C ASN A 67 -22.47 10.08 -15.83
N LYS A 68 -23.78 10.29 -15.72
CA LYS A 68 -24.80 9.65 -16.56
C LYS A 68 -25.54 10.71 -17.36
#